data_AF-A0AAD9W4S3-F1
#
_entry.id   AF-A0AAD9W4S3-F1
#
_cell.length_a   1.000
_cell.length_b   1.000
_cell.length_c   1.000
_cell.angle_alpha   90.00
_cell.angle_beta   90.00
_cell.angle_gamma   90.00
#
_symmetry.space_group_name_H-M   'P 1'
#
loop_
_entity.id
_entity.type
_entity.pdbx_description
1 polymer ?
#
loop_
_entity_poly.entity_id
_entity_poly.type
_entity_poly.pdbx_seq_one_letter_code
_entity_poly.pdbx_strand_id
1 'polypeptide(L)'
;MAELADDSMNGFVDPALEYTSAQSLLVTDGDGYTEPLIERPGALSSTLARRHLSISIGSSYASEYFLNAHPMWPFLHEQQWNDCWRRWESPVGGSTRAAWMDFFADMVLSIGALLAQNSDPAPEHLESFKFLKDRALKKYGSREAQRWPALFRTQSSLLLTVQAMHLDSVSTLRDRASEAIKQCTIAKLQGQSNNSPYDFSSDVESEIQRQATRCCYTIDVLISTSTNQAVSADRFLDDELLESYESSGDGSSLDTPLKRLDREDHMFQLRRIQCRILKMVQNLEIKAERDNHPVPNLWRSQIRHDLSRWTDDNLIFPNREGISDRFKSQPWLLKLANYANISLFPNPYLAVRSGDARYLVTAACQVLVTFRHFRVKEHLSCYTWTALIHQFQAGVIVLYCLWATPTHQQLALYDRRVVCQAIFACLATLVDYANKWASAHVFQSVFSLLTEDIPVSEYGDPVQQWTLSLDSCAELLELTLELERLQVQKRLVYLLRDMAKGSRPCYVAPSIEETQWIQYTYPA
;
A
#
# COMPACT_ATOMS: atom_id res chain seq x y z
N MET A 1 -2.69 -20.57 62.10
CA MET A 1 -2.46 -19.13 61.87
C MET A 1 -2.15 -19.02 60.38
N ALA A 2 -3.13 -18.82 59.49
CA ALA A 2 -3.94 -17.59 59.29
C ALA A 2 -3.03 -16.45 58.81
N GLU A 3 -3.21 -15.71 57.72
CA GLU A 3 -4.24 -15.46 56.67
C GLU A 3 -3.46 -14.83 55.47
N LEU A 4 -3.72 -15.04 54.17
CA LEU A 4 -4.87 -14.78 53.28
C LEU A 4 -5.20 -13.30 52.95
N ALA A 5 -5.50 -13.10 51.66
CA ALA A 5 -6.31 -12.05 50.99
C ALA A 5 -5.64 -10.70 50.65
N ASP A 6 -5.94 -9.97 49.57
CA ASP A 6 -6.66 -10.12 48.27
C ASP A 6 -6.57 -8.68 47.65
N ASP A 7 -6.13 -8.49 46.41
CA ASP A 7 -6.93 -8.15 45.21
C ASP A 7 -7.10 -6.64 44.90
N SER A 8 -6.81 -6.31 43.64
CA SER A 8 -7.62 -5.50 42.70
C SER A 8 -6.71 -5.05 41.55
N MET A 9 -6.80 -5.70 40.38
CA MET A 9 -7.62 -5.24 39.25
C MET A 9 -7.49 -3.75 38.93
N ASN A 10 -6.79 -3.44 37.83
CA ASN A 10 -7.14 -2.30 36.98
C ASN A 10 -7.06 -2.78 35.52
N GLY A 11 -8.23 -3.14 34.99
CA GLY A 11 -8.43 -3.44 33.58
C GLY A 11 -8.27 -2.18 32.73
N PHE A 12 -7.59 -2.33 31.59
CA PHE A 12 -7.69 -1.39 30.48
C PHE A 12 -9.09 -1.53 29.89
N VAL A 13 -9.98 -0.66 30.34
CA VAL A 13 -11.29 -0.43 29.73
C VAL A 13 -11.07 0.38 28.45
N ASP A 14 -11.72 -0.08 27.39
CA ASP A 14 -11.84 0.53 26.07
C ASP A 14 -12.49 1.93 26.17
N PRO A 15 -11.89 3.02 25.63
CA PRO A 15 -12.50 4.35 25.70
C PRO A 15 -13.67 4.58 24.74
N ALA A 16 -14.12 3.56 24.00
CA ALA A 16 -15.13 3.72 22.94
C ALA A 16 -16.60 3.67 23.40
N LEU A 17 -16.90 3.66 24.70
CA LEU A 17 -18.28 3.59 25.21
C LEU A 17 -18.51 4.54 26.38
N GLU A 18 -18.83 5.81 26.10
CA GLU A 18 -19.67 6.62 27.00
C GLU A 18 -20.32 7.82 26.28
N TYR A 19 -21.64 7.68 26.08
CA TYR A 19 -22.74 8.66 26.03
C TYR A 19 -22.59 10.08 25.43
N THR A 20 -23.44 10.29 24.43
CA THR A 20 -24.21 11.50 24.13
C THR A 20 -24.72 12.24 25.38
N SER A 21 -24.50 13.55 25.43
CA SER A 21 -25.50 14.48 25.96
C SER A 21 -25.46 15.80 25.20
N ALA A 22 -26.61 16.14 24.61
CA ALA A 22 -26.87 17.41 23.96
C ALA A 22 -27.03 18.50 25.03
N GLN A 23 -26.41 19.67 24.82
CA GLN A 23 -26.86 20.91 25.43
C GLN A 23 -26.95 22.00 24.37
N SER A 24 -28.19 22.25 23.97
CA SER A 24 -28.67 23.43 23.27
C SER A 24 -28.52 24.67 24.18
N LEU A 25 -27.93 25.75 23.66
CA LEU A 25 -28.07 27.09 24.24
C LEU A 25 -28.38 28.10 23.12
N LEU A 26 -29.65 28.48 23.06
CA LEU A 26 -30.23 29.63 22.37
C LEU A 26 -30.34 30.78 23.38
N VAL A 27 -29.77 31.96 23.08
CA VAL A 27 -30.13 33.31 23.59
C VAL A 27 -29.52 34.34 22.60
N THR A 28 -30.26 34.81 21.59
CA THR A 28 -30.98 36.10 21.43
C THR A 28 -30.14 37.39 21.39
N ASP A 29 -30.26 38.06 20.24
CA ASP A 29 -30.40 39.50 19.93
C ASP A 29 -29.44 40.56 20.50
N GLY A 30 -28.94 41.37 19.57
CA GLY A 30 -28.27 42.65 19.83
C GLY A 30 -28.10 43.43 18.52
N ASP A 31 -29.13 44.22 18.17
CA ASP A 31 -29.15 45.15 17.05
C ASP A 31 -28.00 46.18 17.12
N GLY A 32 -27.34 46.40 15.98
CA GLY A 32 -26.33 47.43 15.79
C GLY A 32 -26.20 47.78 14.31
N TYR A 33 -27.02 48.73 13.85
CA TYR A 33 -26.99 49.29 12.51
C TYR A 33 -25.65 49.98 12.20
N THR A 34 -25.00 49.55 11.12
CA THR A 34 -24.08 50.39 10.34
C THR A 34 -24.35 50.15 8.85
N GLU A 35 -24.66 51.24 8.13
CA GLU A 35 -24.97 51.27 6.69
C GLU A 35 -23.86 50.65 5.82
N PRO A 36 -24.20 49.90 4.77
CA PRO A 36 -23.23 49.37 3.83
C PRO A 36 -22.92 50.39 2.73
N LEU A 37 -21.63 50.68 2.55
CA LEU A 37 -21.10 51.18 1.28
C LEU A 37 -21.41 50.15 0.20
N ILE A 38 -22.28 50.55 -0.75
CA ILE A 38 -22.70 49.76 -1.90
C ILE A 38 -21.49 49.57 -2.83
N GLU A 39 -20.71 48.52 -2.62
CA GLU A 39 -19.85 47.94 -3.64
C GLU A 39 -20.66 46.95 -4.48
N ARG A 40 -20.63 47.15 -5.80
CA ARG A 40 -21.42 46.42 -6.80
C ARG A 40 -21.25 44.88 -6.69
N PRO A 41 -22.33 44.11 -6.41
CA PRO A 41 -22.26 42.66 -6.20
C PRO A 41 -22.40 41.82 -7.50
N GLY A 42 -21.89 42.31 -8.64
CA GLY A 42 -22.10 41.63 -9.94
C GLY A 42 -21.04 40.58 -10.31
N ALA A 43 -19.78 40.78 -9.92
CA ALA A 43 -18.67 39.96 -10.38
C ALA A 43 -18.27 38.82 -9.40
N LEU A 44 -18.44 39.04 -8.10
CA LEU A 44 -18.14 38.06 -7.05
C LEU A 44 -19.21 36.95 -6.96
N SER A 45 -20.48 37.29 -7.14
CA SER A 45 -21.58 36.33 -7.08
C SER A 45 -21.56 35.32 -8.25
N SER A 46 -21.04 35.71 -9.41
CA SER A 46 -20.94 34.83 -10.60
C SER A 46 -19.67 33.97 -10.61
N THR A 47 -18.61 34.38 -9.90
CA THR A 47 -17.40 33.58 -9.69
C THR A 47 -17.57 32.55 -8.57
N LEU A 48 -18.28 32.91 -7.49
CA LEU A 48 -18.72 31.96 -6.46
C LEU A 48 -19.70 30.93 -7.01
N ALA A 49 -20.63 31.32 -7.89
CA ALA A 49 -21.58 30.40 -8.54
C ALA A 49 -20.91 29.32 -9.42
N ARG A 50 -19.65 29.49 -9.85
CA ARG A 50 -18.91 28.43 -10.57
C ARG A 50 -18.19 27.45 -9.65
N ARG A 51 -18.00 27.80 -8.37
CA ARG A 51 -17.40 26.92 -7.36
C ARG A 51 -18.53 26.26 -6.57
N HIS A 52 -18.63 24.94 -6.70
CA HIS A 52 -19.58 24.17 -5.91
C HIS A 52 -19.15 23.98 -4.44
N LEU A 53 -17.93 24.41 -4.08
CA LEU A 53 -17.33 24.22 -2.76
C LEU A 53 -16.78 25.56 -2.25
N SER A 54 -16.88 25.77 -0.94
CA SER A 54 -16.19 26.88 -0.28
C SER A 54 -14.67 26.67 -0.32
N ILE A 55 -13.90 27.76 -0.23
CA ILE A 55 -12.44 27.70 -0.21
C ILE A 55 -11.94 26.93 1.03
N SER A 56 -12.60 27.09 2.18
CA SER A 56 -12.23 26.38 3.41
C SER A 56 -12.36 24.86 3.28
N ILE A 57 -13.47 24.37 2.70
CA ILE A 57 -13.68 22.93 2.46
C ILE A 57 -12.68 22.43 1.41
N GLY A 58 -12.47 23.18 0.33
CA GLY A 58 -11.45 22.84 -0.67
C GLY A 58 -10.05 22.73 -0.06
N SER A 59 -9.67 23.67 0.81
CA SER A 59 -8.38 23.64 1.51
C SER A 59 -8.26 22.43 2.44
N SER A 60 -9.35 22.03 3.10
CA SER A 60 -9.39 20.82 3.92
C SER A 60 -9.13 19.57 3.09
N TYR A 61 -9.83 19.41 1.96
CA TYR A 61 -9.61 18.26 1.06
C TYR A 61 -8.21 18.25 0.44
N ALA A 62 -7.67 19.41 0.05
CA ALA A 62 -6.29 19.50 -0.40
C ALA A 62 -5.33 19.01 0.70
N SER A 63 -5.53 19.47 1.94
CA SER A 63 -4.71 19.05 3.09
C SER A 63 -4.77 17.53 3.29
N GLU A 64 -5.96 16.93 3.22
CA GLU A 64 -6.13 15.47 3.29
C GLU A 64 -5.32 14.73 2.22
N TYR A 65 -5.34 15.21 0.97
CA TYR A 65 -4.54 14.63 -0.10
C TYR A 65 -3.03 14.72 0.16
N PHE A 66 -2.53 15.90 0.53
CA PHE A 66 -1.10 16.13 0.75
C PHE A 66 -0.58 15.45 2.03
N LEU A 67 -1.45 15.20 3.02
CA LEU A 67 -1.09 14.49 4.25
C LEU A 67 -1.13 12.96 4.08
N ASN A 68 -2.10 12.43 3.34
CA ASN A 68 -2.39 10.98 3.35
C ASN A 68 -2.10 10.25 2.03
N ALA A 69 -2.04 10.95 0.89
CA ALA A 69 -1.78 10.34 -0.42
C ALA A 69 -0.44 10.77 -1.04
N HIS A 70 -0.17 12.08 -1.10
CA HIS A 70 1.02 12.60 -1.76
C HIS A 70 2.35 12.04 -1.23
N PRO A 71 2.57 11.84 0.10
CA PRO A 71 3.86 11.37 0.58
C PRO A 71 4.22 9.98 0.04
N MET A 72 3.20 9.16 -0.24
CA MET A 72 3.34 7.84 -0.87
C MET A 72 3.46 7.91 -2.39
N TRP A 73 2.95 8.99 -3.00
CA TRP A 73 2.83 9.15 -4.46
C TRP A 73 3.27 10.56 -4.91
N PRO A 74 4.56 10.94 -4.75
CA PRO A 74 5.01 12.32 -4.89
C PRO A 74 5.24 12.77 -6.33
N PHE A 75 4.30 12.51 -7.24
CA PHE A 75 4.42 12.87 -8.66
C PHE A 75 3.89 14.27 -9.01
N LEU A 76 3.29 14.98 -8.06
CA LEU A 76 2.91 16.39 -8.21
C LEU A 76 3.98 17.25 -7.52
N HIS A 77 4.35 18.37 -8.14
CA HIS A 77 5.28 19.31 -7.53
C HIS A 77 4.53 20.46 -6.88
N GLU A 78 5.04 20.99 -5.76
CA GLU A 78 4.39 22.04 -4.97
C GLU A 78 4.09 23.29 -5.81
N GLN A 79 5.04 23.73 -6.64
CA GLN A 79 4.84 24.87 -7.53
C GLN A 79 3.71 24.62 -8.55
N GLN A 80 3.64 23.42 -9.14
CA GLN A 80 2.59 23.05 -10.09
C GLN A 80 1.23 23.01 -9.39
N TRP A 81 1.18 22.50 -8.15
CA TRP A 81 -0.03 22.52 -7.34
C TRP A 81 -0.49 23.94 -7.02
N ASN A 82 0.41 24.82 -6.58
CA ASN A 82 0.08 26.19 -6.22
C ASN A 82 -0.50 26.98 -7.41
N ASP A 83 -0.06 26.68 -8.64
CA ASP A 83 -0.64 27.25 -9.86
C ASP A 83 -2.06 26.74 -10.11
N CYS A 84 -2.28 25.43 -10.00
CA CYS A 84 -3.61 24.82 -10.10
C CYS A 84 -4.57 25.36 -9.03
N TRP A 85 -4.10 25.46 -7.78
CA TRP A 85 -4.87 25.93 -6.64
C TRP A 85 -5.29 27.40 -6.79
N ARG A 86 -4.36 28.30 -7.11
CA ARG A 86 -4.66 29.73 -7.34
C ARG A 86 -5.70 29.93 -8.44
N ARG A 87 -5.62 29.14 -9.51
CA ARG A 87 -6.60 29.17 -10.60
C ARG A 87 -7.97 28.67 -10.14
N TRP A 88 -8.02 27.62 -9.31
CA TRP A 88 -9.25 27.11 -8.73
C TRP A 88 -9.88 28.13 -7.75
N GLU A 89 -9.06 28.78 -6.92
CA GLU A 89 -9.41 29.86 -5.98
C GLU A 89 -9.77 31.20 -6.63
N SER A 90 -9.46 31.38 -7.91
CA SER A 90 -9.84 32.57 -8.67
C SER A 90 -9.92 32.20 -10.15
N PRO A 91 -11.04 31.63 -10.62
CA PRO A 91 -11.21 31.28 -12.02
C PRO A 91 -11.40 32.57 -12.81
N VAL A 92 -10.28 33.18 -13.20
CA VAL A 92 -10.21 34.28 -14.15
C VAL A 92 -10.74 33.77 -15.51
N GLY A 93 -11.45 34.62 -16.25
CA GLY A 93 -12.15 34.31 -17.50
C GLY A 93 -11.54 33.17 -18.34
N GLY A 94 -12.38 32.20 -18.70
CA GLY A 94 -12.00 30.86 -19.17
C GLY A 94 -11.05 30.84 -20.36
N SER A 95 -9.75 30.72 -20.08
CA SER A 95 -8.78 30.23 -21.05
C SER A 95 -8.83 28.70 -21.05
N THR A 96 -9.30 28.13 -22.17
CA THR A 96 -9.32 26.68 -22.44
C THR A 96 -7.93 26.07 -22.38
N ARG A 97 -6.88 26.82 -22.73
CA ARG A 97 -5.47 26.37 -22.80
C ARG A 97 -4.88 25.77 -21.51
N ALA A 98 -5.56 25.88 -20.37
CA ALA A 98 -5.12 25.28 -19.11
C ALA A 98 -6.21 24.42 -18.42
N ALA A 99 -7.07 23.78 -19.20
CA ALA A 99 -8.06 22.81 -18.70
C ALA A 99 -7.43 21.65 -17.88
N TRP A 100 -6.16 21.34 -18.10
CA TRP A 100 -5.42 20.35 -17.31
C TRP A 100 -5.23 20.81 -15.85
N MET A 101 -5.02 22.10 -15.58
CA MET A 101 -4.91 22.62 -14.20
C MET A 101 -6.22 22.42 -13.43
N ASP A 102 -7.34 22.69 -14.11
CA ASP A 102 -8.68 22.50 -13.54
C ASP A 102 -8.98 21.01 -13.32
N PHE A 103 -8.41 20.11 -14.14
CA PHE A 103 -8.49 18.66 -13.91
C PHE A 103 -7.66 18.24 -12.69
N PHE A 104 -6.44 18.76 -12.52
CA PHE A 104 -5.55 18.41 -11.42
C PHE A 104 -6.16 18.85 -10.09
N ALA A 105 -6.64 20.10 -10.02
CA ALA A 105 -7.33 20.62 -8.84
C ALA A 105 -8.56 19.77 -8.49
N ASP A 106 -9.43 19.46 -9.46
CA ASP A 106 -10.62 18.65 -9.22
C ASP A 106 -10.30 17.24 -8.74
N MET A 107 -9.28 16.60 -9.32
CA MET A 107 -8.89 15.25 -8.91
C MET A 107 -8.24 15.22 -7.53
N VAL A 108 -7.35 16.16 -7.20
CA VAL A 108 -6.74 16.27 -5.87
C VAL A 108 -7.82 16.47 -4.81
N LEU A 109 -8.75 17.40 -5.05
CA LEU A 109 -9.86 17.65 -4.13
C LEU A 109 -10.83 16.47 -4.06
N SER A 110 -11.07 15.76 -5.17
CA SER A 110 -11.90 14.55 -5.19
C SER A 110 -11.27 13.46 -4.33
N ILE A 111 -9.97 13.19 -4.48
CA ILE A 111 -9.25 12.21 -3.66
C ILE A 111 -9.25 12.66 -2.19
N GLY A 112 -9.00 13.94 -1.92
CA GLY A 112 -9.08 14.52 -0.58
C GLY A 112 -10.44 14.30 0.09
N ALA A 113 -11.54 14.56 -0.61
CA ALA A 113 -12.89 14.29 -0.11
C ALA A 113 -13.13 12.79 0.15
N LEU A 114 -12.59 11.91 -0.69
CA LEU A 114 -12.66 10.46 -0.48
C LEU A 114 -11.83 10.00 0.73
N LEU A 115 -10.70 10.66 1.02
CA LEU A 115 -9.88 10.39 2.20
C LEU A 115 -10.55 10.91 3.48
N ALA A 116 -11.15 12.11 3.42
CA ALA A 116 -11.97 12.66 4.50
C ALA A 116 -13.12 11.71 4.85
N GLN A 117 -13.87 11.21 3.85
CA GLN A 117 -14.93 10.21 4.02
C GLN A 117 -14.48 8.93 4.76
N ASN A 118 -13.21 8.55 4.62
CA ASN A 118 -12.67 7.35 5.28
C ASN A 118 -12.32 7.59 6.76
N SER A 119 -12.08 8.85 7.12
CA SER A 119 -11.70 9.25 8.48
C SER A 119 -12.94 9.70 9.26
N ASP A 120 -13.81 10.47 8.61
CA ASP A 120 -15.07 10.97 9.12
C ASP A 120 -16.20 10.66 8.10
N PRO A 121 -17.01 9.62 8.33
CA PRO A 121 -18.06 9.23 7.38
C PRO A 121 -19.23 10.23 7.33
N ALA A 122 -19.12 11.27 6.51
CA ALA A 122 -20.18 12.27 6.29
C ALA A 122 -20.69 12.29 4.83
N PRO A 123 -22.02 12.30 4.58
CA PRO A 123 -22.57 12.23 3.22
C PRO A 123 -22.07 13.37 2.30
N GLU A 124 -21.76 14.52 2.88
CA GLU A 124 -21.23 15.71 2.21
C GLU A 124 -19.88 15.46 1.53
N HIS A 125 -19.00 14.66 2.17
CA HIS A 125 -17.71 14.27 1.60
C HIS A 125 -17.90 13.37 0.38
N LEU A 126 -18.81 12.39 0.47
CA LEU A 126 -19.13 11.49 -0.62
C LEU A 126 -19.76 12.22 -1.82
N GLU A 127 -20.67 13.17 -1.58
CA GLU A 127 -21.26 14.02 -2.62
C GLU A 127 -20.20 14.90 -3.31
N SER A 128 -19.34 15.54 -2.51
CA SER A 128 -18.21 16.34 -3.00
C SER A 128 -17.27 15.51 -3.87
N PHE A 129 -16.91 14.31 -3.41
CA PHE A 129 -16.07 13.36 -4.15
C PHE A 129 -16.67 13.04 -5.52
N LYS A 130 -17.96 12.64 -5.56
CA LYS A 130 -18.65 12.26 -6.81
C LYS A 130 -18.71 13.44 -7.79
N PHE A 131 -19.11 14.60 -7.29
CA PHE A 131 -19.22 15.81 -8.11
C PHE A 131 -17.88 16.23 -8.73
N LEU A 132 -16.83 16.33 -7.89
CA LEU A 132 -15.49 16.71 -8.34
C LEU A 132 -14.90 15.68 -9.31
N LYS A 133 -15.09 14.39 -9.04
CA LYS A 133 -14.67 13.30 -9.93
C LYS A 133 -15.31 13.41 -11.29
N ASP A 134 -16.63 13.60 -11.35
CA ASP A 134 -17.34 13.71 -12.62
C ASP A 134 -16.90 14.94 -13.41
N ARG A 135 -16.65 16.06 -12.72
CA ARG A 135 -16.12 17.28 -13.34
C ARG A 135 -14.71 17.08 -13.90
N ALA A 136 -13.86 16.35 -13.19
CA ALA A 136 -12.53 15.97 -13.66
C ALA A 136 -12.59 15.03 -14.88
N LEU A 137 -13.37 13.95 -14.79
CA LEU A 137 -13.48 12.96 -15.87
C LEU A 137 -14.02 13.55 -17.17
N LYS A 138 -14.96 14.50 -17.10
CA LYS A 138 -15.43 15.25 -18.27
C LYS A 138 -14.29 16.00 -18.97
N LYS A 139 -13.35 16.58 -18.22
CA LYS A 139 -12.17 17.26 -18.79
C LYS A 139 -11.18 16.26 -19.37
N TYR A 140 -10.89 15.17 -18.65
CA TYR A 140 -9.97 14.13 -19.09
C TYR A 140 -10.46 13.40 -20.36
N GLY A 141 -11.77 13.21 -20.52
CA GLY A 141 -12.37 12.62 -21.71
C GLY A 141 -12.54 13.58 -22.90
N SER A 142 -12.19 14.85 -22.75
CA SER A 142 -12.34 15.84 -23.82
C SER A 142 -11.30 15.65 -24.94
N ARG A 143 -11.61 16.12 -26.16
CA ARG A 143 -10.64 16.14 -27.28
C ARG A 143 -9.39 16.97 -26.95
N GLU A 144 -9.51 17.93 -26.04
CA GLU A 144 -8.39 18.77 -25.61
C GLU A 144 -7.39 17.99 -24.76
N ALA A 145 -7.85 17.06 -23.91
CA ALA A 145 -6.99 16.23 -23.08
C ALA A 145 -6.01 15.36 -23.89
N GLN A 146 -6.41 14.95 -25.09
CA GLN A 146 -5.53 14.22 -26.01
C GLN A 146 -4.29 15.05 -26.42
N ARG A 147 -4.40 16.38 -26.40
CA ARG A 147 -3.32 17.31 -26.77
C ARG A 147 -2.46 17.76 -25.59
N TRP A 148 -2.77 17.33 -24.36
CA TRP A 148 -1.94 17.70 -23.20
C TRP A 148 -0.51 17.18 -23.36
N PRO A 149 0.50 17.86 -22.78
CA PRO A 149 1.85 17.33 -22.67
C PRO A 149 1.87 15.91 -22.10
N ALA A 150 2.82 15.10 -22.57
CA ALA A 150 2.85 13.68 -22.24
C ALA A 150 3.03 13.44 -20.73
N LEU A 151 3.85 14.27 -20.07
CA LEU A 151 4.01 14.29 -18.63
C LEU A 151 2.67 14.51 -17.90
N PHE A 152 1.86 15.48 -18.33
CA PHE A 152 0.57 15.76 -17.71
C PHE A 152 -0.43 14.64 -17.92
N ARG A 153 -0.40 13.93 -19.06
CA ARG A 153 -1.21 12.72 -19.26
C ARG A 153 -0.80 11.61 -18.30
N THR A 154 0.51 11.39 -18.10
CA THR A 154 1.02 10.43 -17.11
C THR A 154 0.58 10.80 -15.69
N GLN A 155 0.79 12.05 -15.25
CA GLN A 155 0.32 12.53 -13.94
C GLN A 155 -1.20 12.40 -13.79
N SER A 156 -1.96 12.63 -14.87
CA SER A 156 -3.41 12.47 -14.86
C SER A 156 -3.83 11.02 -14.65
N SER A 157 -3.20 10.08 -15.36
CA SER A 157 -3.42 8.65 -15.16
C SER A 157 -2.99 8.20 -13.76
N LEU A 158 -1.90 8.77 -13.21
CA LEU A 158 -1.47 8.51 -11.84
C LEU A 158 -2.52 8.98 -10.82
N LEU A 159 -3.09 10.19 -10.95
CA LEU A 159 -4.19 10.67 -10.09
C LEU A 159 -5.41 9.74 -10.15
N LEU A 160 -5.80 9.31 -11.35
CA LEU A 160 -6.89 8.35 -11.53
C LEU A 160 -6.57 6.99 -10.88
N THR A 161 -5.31 6.58 -10.89
CA THR A 161 -4.86 5.34 -10.26
C THR A 161 -4.89 5.44 -8.74
N VAL A 162 -4.37 6.53 -8.17
CA VAL A 162 -4.44 6.81 -6.72
C VAL A 162 -5.90 6.85 -6.26
N GLN A 163 -6.79 7.50 -7.01
CA GLN A 163 -8.23 7.44 -6.71
C GLN A 163 -8.74 6.00 -6.72
N ALA A 164 -8.44 5.23 -7.77
CA ALA A 164 -8.91 3.84 -7.91
C ALA A 164 -8.40 2.91 -6.79
N MET A 165 -7.25 3.18 -6.19
CA MET A 165 -6.76 2.43 -5.02
C MET A 165 -7.71 2.51 -3.83
N HIS A 166 -8.51 3.57 -3.72
CA HIS A 166 -9.44 3.80 -2.61
C HIS A 166 -10.89 3.42 -2.94
N LEU A 167 -11.14 2.79 -4.08
CA LEU A 167 -12.48 2.35 -4.53
C LEU A 167 -12.64 0.82 -4.44
N ASP A 168 -13.91 0.39 -4.41
CA ASP A 168 -14.33 -1.01 -4.39
C ASP A 168 -14.26 -1.64 -5.80
N SER A 169 -13.07 -1.64 -6.43
CA SER A 169 -12.89 -2.26 -7.75
C SER A 169 -11.43 -2.52 -8.11
N VAL A 170 -11.01 -3.79 -7.99
CA VAL A 170 -9.67 -4.24 -8.42
C VAL A 170 -9.44 -4.07 -9.92
N SER A 171 -10.46 -4.31 -10.75
CA SER A 171 -10.37 -4.17 -12.20
C SER A 171 -10.12 -2.72 -12.59
N THR A 172 -10.85 -1.78 -11.98
CA THR A 172 -10.64 -0.35 -12.21
C THR A 172 -9.23 0.06 -11.81
N LEU A 173 -8.75 -0.36 -10.63
CA LEU A 173 -7.38 -0.09 -10.18
C LEU A 173 -6.35 -0.55 -11.21
N ARG A 174 -6.46 -1.80 -11.66
CA ARG A 174 -5.55 -2.37 -12.64
C ARG A 174 -5.58 -1.62 -13.97
N ASP A 175 -6.76 -1.34 -14.49
CA ASP A 175 -6.91 -0.71 -15.79
C ASP A 175 -6.35 0.73 -15.76
N ARG A 176 -6.53 1.46 -14.65
CA ARG A 176 -5.91 2.79 -14.45
C ARG A 176 -4.40 2.73 -14.32
N ALA A 177 -3.87 1.77 -13.56
CA ALA A 177 -2.43 1.59 -13.44
C ALA A 177 -1.78 1.23 -14.79
N SER A 178 -2.38 0.30 -15.53
CA SER A 178 -1.93 -0.09 -16.87
C SER A 178 -1.91 1.11 -17.83
N GLU A 179 -2.92 1.98 -17.76
CA GLU A 179 -2.96 3.20 -18.55
C GLU A 179 -1.87 4.21 -18.12
N ALA A 180 -1.59 4.36 -16.82
CA ALA A 180 -0.50 5.21 -16.33
C ALA A 180 0.87 4.75 -16.84
N ILE A 181 1.13 3.44 -16.75
CA ILE A 181 2.32 2.76 -17.28
C ILE A 181 2.43 3.03 -18.79
N LYS A 182 1.35 2.78 -19.55
CA LYS A 182 1.31 2.99 -21.00
C LYS A 182 1.61 4.45 -21.38
N GLN A 183 1.01 5.43 -20.70
CA GLN A 183 1.26 6.85 -20.95
C GLN A 183 2.73 7.20 -20.68
N CYS A 184 3.30 6.71 -19.58
CA CYS A 184 4.70 6.90 -19.25
C CYS A 184 5.64 6.33 -20.34
N THR A 185 5.35 5.12 -20.84
CA THR A 185 6.14 4.46 -21.88
C THR A 185 6.06 5.17 -23.23
N ILE A 186 4.85 5.52 -23.69
CA ILE A 186 4.64 6.24 -24.95
C ILE A 186 5.40 7.57 -24.95
N ALA A 187 5.39 8.25 -23.80
CA ALA A 187 6.03 9.53 -23.61
C ALA A 187 7.57 9.47 -23.60
N LYS A 188 8.18 8.27 -23.57
CA LYS A 188 9.64 8.06 -23.44
C LYS A 188 10.26 8.90 -22.32
N LEU A 189 9.51 9.13 -21.24
CA LEU A 189 9.96 9.95 -20.11
C LEU A 189 11.20 9.38 -19.42
N GLN A 190 11.57 8.15 -19.74
CA GLN A 190 12.71 7.42 -19.19
C GLN A 190 14.06 7.85 -19.79
N GLY A 191 14.10 8.28 -21.07
CA GLY A 191 15.35 8.51 -21.81
C GLY A 191 15.80 9.98 -21.94
N GLN A 192 15.03 10.94 -21.42
CA GLN A 192 15.31 12.37 -21.61
C GLN A 192 16.23 12.97 -20.52
N SER A 193 16.62 12.19 -19.51
CA SER A 193 17.48 12.63 -18.41
C SER A 193 18.99 12.72 -18.76
N ASN A 194 19.39 12.38 -20.00
CA ASN A 194 20.80 12.33 -20.42
C ASN A 194 21.35 13.63 -21.04
N ASN A 195 20.67 14.77 -20.88
CA ASN A 195 21.21 16.03 -21.37
C ASN A 195 22.26 16.59 -20.42
N SER A 196 23.51 16.56 -20.88
CA SER A 196 24.71 17.32 -20.47
C SER A 196 24.84 17.72 -18.98
N PRO A 197 25.91 17.32 -18.27
CA PRO A 197 26.16 17.67 -16.86
C PRO A 197 26.40 19.17 -16.58
N TYR A 198 26.21 20.05 -17.57
CA TYR A 198 26.41 21.50 -17.46
C TYR A 198 25.14 22.35 -17.56
N ASP A 199 23.96 21.75 -17.73
CA ASP A 199 22.72 22.53 -17.86
C ASP A 199 21.94 22.59 -16.53
N PHE A 200 22.42 23.45 -15.62
CA PHE A 200 21.77 23.80 -14.35
C PHE A 200 20.44 24.56 -14.52
N SER A 201 19.92 24.64 -15.75
CA SER A 201 18.67 25.34 -16.09
C SER A 201 17.45 24.41 -16.27
N SER A 202 17.57 23.10 -16.04
CA SER A 202 16.48 22.10 -16.19
C SER A 202 15.78 21.67 -14.88
N ASP A 203 15.52 22.61 -13.97
CA ASP A 203 15.47 22.34 -12.52
C ASP A 203 14.14 21.76 -11.94
N VAL A 204 12.97 21.96 -12.57
CA VAL A 204 11.66 21.51 -12.00
C VAL A 204 10.94 20.48 -12.86
N GLU A 205 10.92 20.64 -14.19
CA GLU A 205 10.21 19.72 -15.08
C GLU A 205 10.88 18.33 -15.10
N SER A 206 12.21 18.28 -15.05
CA SER A 206 13.00 17.06 -14.92
C SER A 206 12.71 16.33 -13.60
N GLU A 207 12.54 17.08 -12.50
CA GLU A 207 12.14 16.52 -11.21
C GLU A 207 10.75 15.88 -11.28
N ILE A 208 9.76 16.62 -11.79
CA ILE A 208 8.38 16.13 -11.93
C ILE A 208 8.35 14.86 -12.78
N GLN A 209 9.08 14.87 -13.90
CA GLN A 209 9.20 13.74 -14.79
C GLN A 209 9.80 12.52 -14.08
N ARG A 210 10.90 12.71 -13.35
CA ARG A 210 11.54 11.64 -12.59
C ARG A 210 10.59 11.04 -11.54
N GLN A 211 9.90 11.88 -10.77
CA GLN A 211 8.95 11.41 -9.76
C GLN A 211 7.74 10.71 -10.36
N ALA A 212 7.21 11.20 -11.47
CA ALA A 212 6.12 10.54 -12.19
C ALA A 212 6.54 9.15 -12.69
N THR A 213 7.74 9.01 -13.27
CA THR A 213 8.27 7.71 -13.71
C THR A 213 8.49 6.76 -12.53
N ARG A 214 9.04 7.24 -11.41
CA ARG A 214 9.21 6.43 -10.19
C ARG A 214 7.87 5.97 -9.61
N CYS A 215 6.86 6.83 -9.62
CA CYS A 215 5.51 6.48 -9.18
C CYS A 215 4.88 5.42 -10.08
N CYS A 216 4.99 5.54 -11.41
CA CYS A 216 4.52 4.51 -12.34
C CYS A 216 5.17 3.14 -12.05
N TYR A 217 6.49 3.12 -11.89
CA TYR A 217 7.22 1.90 -11.53
C TYR A 217 6.75 1.32 -10.19
N THR A 218 6.64 2.17 -9.17
CA THR A 218 6.23 1.76 -7.82
C THR A 218 4.83 1.17 -7.79
N ILE A 219 3.89 1.78 -8.52
CA ILE A 219 2.51 1.31 -8.65
C ILE A 219 2.47 -0.03 -9.37
N ASP A 220 3.22 -0.19 -10.46
CA ASP A 220 3.26 -1.45 -11.20
C ASP A 220 3.76 -2.59 -10.30
N VAL A 221 4.89 -2.38 -9.61
CA VAL A 221 5.42 -3.35 -8.64
C VAL A 221 4.39 -3.66 -7.57
N LEU A 222 3.76 -2.64 -6.96
CA LEU A 222 2.77 -2.85 -5.89
C LEU A 222 1.56 -3.67 -6.36
N ILE A 223 1.05 -3.40 -7.56
CA ILE A 223 -0.11 -4.11 -8.13
C ILE A 223 0.28 -5.52 -8.51
N SER A 224 1.43 -5.74 -9.14
CA SER A 224 1.94 -7.08 -9.45
C SER A 224 2.23 -7.89 -8.19
N THR A 225 2.70 -7.28 -7.09
CA THR A 225 2.91 -7.98 -5.81
C THR A 225 1.61 -8.26 -5.04
N SER A 226 0.48 -7.67 -5.41
CA SER A 226 -0.83 -7.94 -4.80
C SER A 226 -1.80 -8.71 -5.69
N THR A 227 -1.57 -8.74 -7.01
CA THR A 227 -2.44 -9.42 -7.98
C THR A 227 -1.67 -10.49 -8.73
N ASN A 228 -2.36 -11.31 -9.51
CA ASN A 228 -1.73 -12.38 -10.28
C ASN A 228 -1.07 -11.92 -11.60
N GLN A 229 -0.48 -10.73 -11.63
CA GLN A 229 0.05 -10.10 -12.84
C GLN A 229 1.58 -10.03 -12.86
N ALA A 230 2.15 -10.20 -14.05
CA ALA A 230 3.55 -9.90 -14.29
C ALA A 230 3.80 -8.38 -14.20
N VAL A 231 5.03 -8.00 -13.87
CA VAL A 231 5.46 -6.59 -13.88
C VAL A 231 5.50 -6.13 -15.33
N SER A 232 4.65 -5.16 -15.68
CA SER A 232 4.60 -4.60 -17.04
C SER A 232 5.76 -3.63 -17.28
N ALA A 233 6.37 -3.14 -16.21
CA ALA A 233 7.42 -2.15 -16.21
C ALA A 233 8.81 -2.70 -16.56
N ASP A 234 8.90 -3.93 -17.07
CA ASP A 234 10.13 -4.59 -17.46
C ASP A 234 10.95 -3.80 -18.49
N ARG A 235 10.30 -2.88 -19.22
CA ARG A 235 10.93 -1.98 -20.21
C ARG A 235 11.24 -0.56 -19.68
N PHE A 236 11.07 -0.30 -18.39
CA PHE A 236 11.12 1.07 -17.84
C PHE A 236 12.52 1.54 -17.48
N LEU A 237 13.42 0.61 -17.18
CA LEU A 237 14.75 0.88 -16.69
C LEU A 237 15.64 -0.11 -17.43
N ASP A 238 16.39 0.36 -18.44
CA ASP A 238 17.54 -0.40 -18.93
C ASP A 238 18.40 -0.73 -17.70
N ASP A 239 18.86 -1.98 -17.60
CA ASP A 239 19.81 -2.39 -16.56
C ASP A 239 21.05 -1.46 -16.55
N GLU A 240 21.37 -0.75 -17.65
CA GLU A 240 22.42 0.29 -17.69
C GLU A 240 22.16 1.52 -16.81
N LEU A 241 20.90 1.97 -16.68
CA LEU A 241 20.53 3.04 -15.73
C LEU A 241 20.58 2.54 -14.28
N LEU A 242 20.68 1.21 -14.09
CA LEU A 242 20.67 0.53 -12.80
C LEU A 242 22.07 0.07 -12.35
N GLU A 243 22.99 -0.26 -13.28
CA GLU A 243 24.39 -0.66 -13.02
C GLU A 243 25.36 0.53 -12.95
N SER A 244 25.09 1.63 -13.66
CA SER A 244 25.90 2.87 -13.56
C SER A 244 25.94 3.46 -12.14
N TYR A 245 25.01 3.07 -11.27
CA TYR A 245 24.97 3.41 -9.85
C TYR A 245 25.85 2.53 -8.96
N GLU A 246 26.15 1.29 -9.36
CA GLU A 246 26.98 0.37 -8.55
C GLU A 246 28.48 0.43 -8.94
N SER A 247 28.81 0.96 -10.13
CA SER A 247 30.19 0.96 -10.66
C SER A 247 31.00 2.25 -10.42
N SER A 248 30.50 3.21 -9.66
CA SER A 248 31.29 4.40 -9.26
C SER A 248 32.12 4.15 -7.98
N GLY A 249 32.84 3.04 -8.00
CA GLY A 249 33.96 2.77 -7.10
C GLY A 249 35.27 3.12 -7.79
N ASP A 250 35.64 4.40 -7.87
CA ASP A 250 37.05 4.76 -7.72
C ASP A 250 37.24 6.19 -7.20
N GLY A 251 38.28 6.35 -6.39
CA GLY A 251 38.44 7.47 -5.46
C GLY A 251 38.66 8.83 -6.11
N SER A 252 37.89 9.83 -5.66
CA SER A 252 38.32 11.23 -5.59
C SER A 252 37.28 12.09 -4.87
N SER A 253 37.76 12.97 -4.00
CA SER A 253 37.05 13.92 -3.15
C SER A 253 36.16 14.91 -3.90
N LEU A 254 34.88 15.00 -3.52
CA LEU A 254 34.18 16.19 -3.02
C LEU A 254 32.69 15.83 -2.92
N ASP A 255 32.07 16.18 -1.80
CA ASP A 255 30.68 15.90 -1.44
C ASP A 255 29.72 16.62 -2.42
N THR A 256 29.36 15.97 -3.53
CA THR A 256 28.49 16.54 -4.58
C THR A 256 27.02 16.46 -4.13
N PRO A 257 26.18 17.50 -4.35
CA PRO A 257 24.74 17.48 -4.00
C PRO A 257 23.96 16.30 -4.62
N LEU A 258 24.41 15.79 -5.78
CA LEU A 258 23.85 14.62 -6.45
C LEU A 258 24.01 13.32 -5.64
N LYS A 259 25.09 13.15 -4.85
CA LYS A 259 25.26 12.01 -3.92
C LYS A 259 24.37 12.13 -2.68
N ARG A 260 23.87 13.33 -2.34
CA ARG A 260 22.91 13.53 -1.24
C ARG A 260 21.49 13.14 -1.66
N LEU A 261 21.05 13.47 -2.88
CA LEU A 261 19.76 13.02 -3.43
C LEU A 261 19.69 11.49 -3.59
N ASP A 262 20.82 10.83 -3.80
CA ASP A 262 20.93 9.38 -4.02
C ASP A 262 20.64 8.53 -2.76
N ARG A 263 20.73 9.17 -1.57
CA ARG A 263 20.40 8.56 -0.27
C ARG A 263 18.98 8.89 0.21
N GLU A 264 18.21 9.70 -0.52
CA GLU A 264 16.98 10.32 -0.01
C GLU A 264 15.67 9.64 -0.42
N ASP A 265 15.69 8.57 -1.23
CA ASP A 265 14.48 7.84 -1.65
C ASP A 265 14.53 6.34 -1.31
N HIS A 266 14.63 6.05 -0.02
CA HIS A 266 14.66 4.69 0.51
C HIS A 266 13.44 3.86 0.08
N MET A 267 12.27 4.48 -0.07
CA MET A 267 11.06 3.80 -0.55
C MET A 267 11.23 3.28 -1.98
N PHE A 268 11.74 4.11 -2.89
CA PHE A 268 11.99 3.67 -4.27
C PHE A 268 13.05 2.56 -4.33
N GLN A 269 14.13 2.65 -3.54
CA GLN A 269 15.14 1.58 -3.44
C GLN A 269 14.51 0.25 -2.98
N LEU A 270 13.67 0.28 -1.95
CA LEU A 270 12.96 -0.92 -1.49
C LEU A 270 12.05 -1.50 -2.59
N ARG A 271 11.36 -0.64 -3.36
CA ARG A 271 10.52 -1.08 -4.48
C ARG A 271 11.33 -1.76 -5.58
N ARG A 272 12.57 -1.34 -5.81
CA ARG A 272 13.51 -2.05 -6.71
C ARG A 272 13.83 -3.45 -6.20
N ILE A 273 14.14 -3.59 -4.91
CA ILE A 273 14.39 -4.91 -4.29
C ILE A 273 13.14 -5.80 -4.43
N GLN A 274 11.95 -5.28 -4.13
CA GLN A 274 10.69 -6.02 -4.27
C GLN A 274 10.43 -6.47 -5.71
N CYS A 275 10.73 -5.62 -6.70
CA CYS A 275 10.65 -5.98 -8.11
C CYS A 275 11.61 -7.10 -8.48
N ARG A 276 12.88 -7.03 -8.03
CA ARG A 276 13.88 -8.10 -8.23
C ARG A 276 13.39 -9.42 -7.65
N ILE A 277 12.88 -9.42 -6.41
CA ILE A 277 12.30 -10.60 -5.78
C ILE A 277 11.15 -11.16 -6.63
N LEU A 278 10.21 -10.30 -7.05
CA LEU A 278 9.06 -10.72 -7.85
C LEU A 278 9.47 -11.36 -9.18
N LYS A 279 10.41 -10.77 -9.92
CA LYS A 279 10.95 -11.33 -11.16
C LYS A 279 11.64 -12.68 -10.93
N MET A 280 12.45 -12.78 -9.88
CA MET A 280 13.10 -14.03 -9.52
C MET A 280 12.07 -15.13 -9.22
N VAL A 281 11.04 -14.82 -8.43
CA VAL A 281 9.95 -15.75 -8.11
C VAL A 281 9.21 -16.19 -9.37
N GLN A 282 8.82 -15.26 -10.25
CA GLN A 282 8.13 -15.60 -11.51
C GLN A 282 8.97 -16.52 -12.40
N ASN A 283 10.28 -16.25 -12.51
CA ASN A 283 11.19 -17.11 -13.27
C ASN A 283 11.33 -18.50 -12.63
N LEU A 284 11.34 -18.59 -11.30
CA LEU A 284 11.36 -19.86 -10.58
C LEU A 284 10.04 -20.62 -10.75
N GLU A 285 8.90 -19.94 -10.75
CA GLU A 285 7.58 -20.54 -11.00
C GLU A 285 7.51 -21.18 -12.40
N ILE A 286 8.00 -20.47 -13.43
CA ILE A 286 8.05 -21.01 -14.80
C ILE A 286 8.95 -22.26 -14.87
N LYS A 287 10.11 -22.23 -14.22
CA LYS A 287 11.03 -23.39 -14.18
C LYS A 287 10.42 -24.57 -13.40
N ALA A 288 9.80 -24.28 -12.26
CA ALA A 288 9.11 -25.25 -11.41
C ALA A 288 8.01 -26.00 -12.16
N GLU A 289 7.19 -25.26 -12.92
CA GLU A 289 6.13 -25.84 -13.76
C GLU A 289 6.71 -26.73 -14.87
N ARG A 290 7.78 -26.29 -15.53
CA ARG A 290 8.43 -27.06 -16.60
C ARG A 290 9.06 -28.36 -16.10
N ASP A 291 9.73 -28.29 -14.96
CA ASP A 291 10.56 -29.38 -14.43
C ASP A 291 9.80 -30.21 -13.36
N ASN A 292 8.51 -29.91 -13.13
CA ASN A 292 7.61 -30.56 -12.15
C ASN A 292 8.19 -30.66 -10.73
N HIS A 293 8.81 -29.57 -10.25
CA HIS A 293 9.40 -29.46 -8.92
C HIS A 293 8.79 -28.29 -8.13
N PRO A 294 8.87 -28.27 -6.80
CA PRO A 294 8.33 -27.17 -6.01
C PRO A 294 9.19 -25.90 -6.14
N VAL A 295 8.55 -24.74 -6.20
CA VAL A 295 9.25 -23.44 -6.25
C VAL A 295 10.10 -23.25 -4.99
N PRO A 296 11.43 -23.05 -5.10
CA PRO A 296 12.29 -22.87 -3.93
C PRO A 296 12.11 -21.48 -3.29
N ASN A 297 12.36 -21.40 -1.99
CA ASN A 297 12.36 -20.12 -1.26
C ASN A 297 13.68 -19.36 -1.45
N LEU A 298 13.58 -18.03 -1.53
CA LEU A 298 14.71 -17.12 -1.75
C LEU A 298 15.40 -16.67 -0.45
N TRP A 299 14.95 -17.15 0.71
CA TRP A 299 15.47 -16.71 2.02
C TRP A 299 16.98 -16.89 2.21
N ARG A 300 17.57 -17.91 1.58
CA ARG A 300 19.01 -18.20 1.62
C ARG A 300 19.80 -17.60 0.44
N SER A 301 19.17 -16.78 -0.40
CA SER A 301 19.80 -16.20 -1.58
C SER A 301 20.41 -14.82 -1.32
N GLN A 302 21.21 -14.33 -2.27
CA GLN A 302 21.85 -13.01 -2.18
C GLN A 302 20.86 -11.84 -2.04
N ILE A 303 19.65 -11.95 -2.62
CA ILE A 303 18.64 -10.87 -2.54
C ILE A 303 18.17 -10.62 -1.10
N ARG A 304 18.26 -11.62 -0.21
CA ARG A 304 18.00 -11.45 1.22
C ARG A 304 19.08 -10.60 1.89
N HIS A 305 20.35 -10.73 1.49
CA HIS A 305 21.43 -9.90 2.00
C HIS A 305 21.30 -8.45 1.53
N ASP A 306 20.87 -8.22 0.29
CA ASP A 306 20.58 -6.88 -0.23
C ASP A 306 19.47 -6.20 0.58
N LEU A 307 18.38 -6.92 0.89
CA LEU A 307 17.31 -6.41 1.75
C LEU A 307 17.77 -6.14 3.19
N SER A 308 18.64 -7.00 3.74
CA SER A 308 19.18 -6.83 5.09
C SER A 308 20.07 -5.59 5.16
N ARG A 309 20.97 -5.40 4.19
CA ARG A 309 21.80 -4.20 4.06
C ARG A 309 20.97 -2.92 3.97
N TRP A 310 19.96 -2.92 3.09
CA TRP A 310 19.04 -1.79 2.99
C TRP A 310 18.34 -1.52 4.33
N THR A 311 17.93 -2.55 5.05
CA THR A 311 17.27 -2.39 6.36
C THR A 311 18.23 -1.78 7.38
N ASP A 312 19.45 -2.30 7.49
CA ASP A 312 20.47 -1.82 8.42
C ASP A 312 20.84 -0.35 8.16
N ASP A 313 21.01 0.02 6.88
CA ASP A 313 21.28 1.41 6.50
C ASP A 313 20.16 2.35 6.95
N ASN A 314 18.90 1.93 6.82
CA ASN A 314 17.73 2.73 7.23
C ASN A 314 17.54 2.80 8.75
N LEU A 315 17.98 1.79 9.50
CA LEU A 315 17.95 1.80 10.97
C LEU A 315 18.93 2.82 11.56
N ILE A 316 19.97 3.21 10.80
CA ILE A 316 21.03 4.12 11.24
C ILE A 316 20.69 5.60 11.01
N PHE A 317 19.70 5.93 10.18
CA PHE A 317 19.26 7.31 9.96
C PHE A 317 18.13 7.69 10.94
N PRO A 318 18.42 8.33 12.09
CA PRO A 318 17.36 8.89 12.92
C PRO A 318 16.62 9.96 12.12
N ASN A 319 15.29 9.99 12.27
CA ASN A 319 14.41 11.05 11.78
C ASN A 319 15.14 12.39 11.85
N ARG A 320 15.47 13.01 10.70
CA ARG A 320 15.93 14.41 10.71
C ARG A 320 14.84 15.22 11.38
N GLU A 321 15.21 15.85 12.49
CA GLU A 321 14.32 16.63 13.33
C GLU A 321 13.54 17.67 12.50
N GLY A 322 12.21 17.66 12.64
CA GLY A 322 11.37 18.80 12.25
C GLY A 322 10.26 18.55 11.23
N ILE A 323 10.30 17.48 10.44
CA ILE A 323 9.19 17.13 9.52
C ILE A 323 8.85 15.64 9.69
N SER A 324 7.85 15.37 10.54
CA SER A 324 7.38 14.01 10.84
C SER A 324 6.56 13.44 9.67
N ASP A 325 7.21 13.17 8.54
CA ASP A 325 6.60 12.36 7.48
C ASP A 325 6.45 10.92 7.98
N ARG A 326 5.23 10.57 8.39
CA ARG A 326 4.90 9.26 8.98
C ARG A 326 5.24 8.11 8.02
N PHE A 327 5.22 8.35 6.71
CA PHE A 327 5.55 7.37 5.67
C PHE A 327 7.05 7.16 5.47
N LYS A 328 7.88 8.00 6.10
CA LYS A 328 9.34 7.85 6.16
C LYS A 328 9.82 7.38 7.55
N SER A 329 8.90 7.18 8.48
CA SER A 329 9.23 6.67 9.81
C SER A 329 9.84 5.27 9.71
N GLN A 330 10.80 4.99 10.59
CA GLN A 330 11.44 3.67 10.68
C GLN A 330 10.42 2.51 10.81
N PRO A 331 9.36 2.58 11.65
CA PRO A 331 8.38 1.49 11.72
C PRO A 331 7.62 1.31 10.40
N TRP A 332 7.36 2.37 9.65
CA TRP A 332 6.70 2.29 8.35
C TRP A 332 7.59 1.59 7.32
N LEU A 333 8.85 1.98 7.23
CA LEU A 333 9.83 1.39 6.32
C LEU A 333 10.10 -0.08 6.65
N LEU A 334 10.21 -0.43 7.93
CA LEU A 334 10.35 -1.82 8.38
C LEU A 334 9.13 -2.67 8.04
N LYS A 335 7.91 -2.12 8.17
CA LYS A 335 6.70 -2.81 7.70
C LYS A 335 6.78 -3.10 6.19
N LEU A 336 7.23 -2.15 5.38
CA LEU A 336 7.40 -2.37 3.95
C LEU A 336 8.49 -3.41 3.64
N ALA A 337 9.60 -3.41 4.38
CA ALA A 337 10.63 -4.44 4.26
C ALA A 337 10.13 -5.83 4.65
N ASN A 338 9.24 -5.93 5.65
CA ASN A 338 8.63 -7.20 6.01
C ASN A 338 7.70 -7.75 4.93
N TYR A 339 7.04 -6.92 4.12
CA TYR A 339 6.38 -7.41 2.90
C TYR A 339 7.38 -8.03 1.89
N ALA A 340 8.58 -7.46 1.78
CA ALA A 340 9.63 -8.04 0.96
C ALA A 340 10.14 -9.36 1.55
N ASN A 341 10.32 -9.44 2.89
CA ASN A 341 10.67 -10.69 3.58
C ASN A 341 9.64 -11.78 3.33
N ILE A 342 8.34 -11.48 3.42
CA ILE A 342 7.27 -12.43 3.09
C ILE A 342 7.41 -12.91 1.63
N SER A 343 7.73 -12.00 0.72
CA SER A 343 7.87 -12.30 -0.72
C SER A 343 9.07 -13.19 -1.04
N LEU A 344 10.06 -13.31 -0.15
CA LEU A 344 11.16 -14.28 -0.26
C LEU A 344 10.71 -15.73 -0.03
N PHE A 345 9.48 -15.95 0.43
CA PHE A 345 8.90 -17.28 0.63
C PHE A 345 7.72 -17.52 -0.32
N PRO A 346 7.96 -17.70 -1.63
CA PRO A 346 6.91 -18.08 -2.56
C PRO A 346 6.24 -19.41 -2.20
N ASN A 347 6.92 -20.26 -1.40
CA ASN A 347 6.44 -21.56 -0.98
C ASN A 347 6.49 -21.74 0.55
N PRO A 348 5.43 -21.30 1.28
CA PRO A 348 5.33 -21.50 2.73
C PRO A 348 5.38 -22.96 3.18
N TYR A 349 4.91 -23.91 2.37
CA TYR A 349 5.02 -25.35 2.66
C TYR A 349 6.49 -25.77 2.83
N LEU A 350 7.37 -25.35 1.92
CA LEU A 350 8.81 -25.61 2.05
C LEU A 350 9.43 -24.84 3.23
N ALA A 351 8.92 -23.66 3.58
CA ALA A 351 9.39 -22.93 4.75
C ALA A 351 9.11 -23.70 6.05
N VAL A 352 7.95 -24.34 6.16
CA VAL A 352 7.59 -25.20 7.30
C VAL A 352 8.49 -26.43 7.35
N ARG A 353 8.67 -27.15 6.23
CA ARG A 353 9.53 -28.35 6.17
C ARG A 353 11.00 -28.08 6.46
N SER A 354 11.52 -26.92 6.08
CA SER A 354 12.93 -26.53 6.27
C SER A 354 13.21 -25.87 7.62
N GLY A 355 12.18 -25.60 8.43
CA GLY A 355 12.31 -24.88 9.71
C GLY A 355 12.48 -23.36 9.59
N ASP A 356 12.36 -22.80 8.38
CA ASP A 356 12.44 -21.35 8.13
C ASP A 356 11.13 -20.61 8.39
N ALA A 357 10.02 -21.32 8.63
CA ALA A 357 8.70 -20.73 8.86
C ALA A 357 8.69 -19.70 9.99
N ARG A 358 9.59 -19.79 10.98
CA ARG A 358 9.73 -18.78 12.04
C ARG A 358 10.00 -17.38 11.50
N TYR A 359 10.82 -17.25 10.44
CA TYR A 359 11.15 -15.96 9.84
C TYR A 359 9.96 -15.38 9.08
N LEU A 360 9.25 -16.25 8.36
CA LEU A 360 8.04 -15.92 7.63
C LEU A 360 6.92 -15.45 8.58
N VAL A 361 6.64 -16.22 9.64
CA VAL A 361 5.63 -15.89 10.65
C VAL A 361 5.99 -14.61 11.39
N THR A 362 7.26 -14.40 11.74
CA THR A 362 7.72 -13.16 12.40
C THR A 362 7.46 -11.94 11.52
N ALA A 363 7.86 -11.99 10.24
CA ALA A 363 7.65 -10.89 9.30
C ALA A 363 6.15 -10.62 9.09
N ALA A 364 5.33 -11.67 8.94
CA ALA A 364 3.88 -11.54 8.79
C ALA A 364 3.22 -10.93 10.03
N CYS A 365 3.58 -11.37 11.24
CA CYS A 365 3.03 -10.81 12.47
C CYS A 365 3.39 -9.33 12.63
N GLN A 366 4.65 -8.96 12.37
CA GLN A 366 5.09 -7.57 12.44
C GLN A 366 4.32 -6.67 11.46
N VAL A 367 4.06 -7.13 10.24
CA VAL A 367 3.24 -6.41 9.25
C VAL A 367 1.83 -6.15 9.76
N LEU A 368 1.17 -7.17 10.28
CA LEU A 368 -0.22 -7.11 10.72
C LEU A 368 -0.38 -6.14 11.90
N VAL A 369 0.47 -6.28 12.93
CA VAL A 369 0.42 -5.44 14.12
C VAL A 369 0.80 -4.00 13.80
N THR A 370 1.88 -3.80 13.02
CA THR A 370 2.36 -2.45 12.67
C THR A 370 1.35 -1.72 11.78
N PHE A 371 0.70 -2.41 10.84
CA PHE A 371 -0.34 -1.80 10.02
C PHE A 371 -1.53 -1.35 10.86
N ARG A 372 -1.99 -2.19 11.79
CA ARG A 372 -3.08 -1.84 12.72
C ARG A 372 -2.70 -0.64 13.59
N HIS A 373 -1.46 -0.57 14.07
CA HIS A 373 -0.95 0.55 14.85
C HIS A 373 -1.05 1.88 14.09
N PHE A 374 -0.52 1.92 12.86
CA PHE A 374 -0.58 3.10 12.00
C PHE A 374 -2.02 3.55 11.72
N ARG A 375 -2.94 2.59 11.56
CA ARG A 375 -4.35 2.90 11.32
C ARG A 375 -5.07 3.46 12.55
N VAL A 376 -4.97 2.78 13.68
CA VAL A 376 -5.78 3.11 14.86
C VAL A 376 -5.15 4.25 15.65
N LYS A 377 -3.84 4.21 15.88
CA LYS A 377 -3.16 5.17 16.75
C LYS A 377 -2.71 6.43 16.00
N GLU A 378 -2.30 6.28 14.74
CA GLU A 378 -1.82 7.42 13.93
C GLU A 378 -2.86 7.94 12.93
N HIS A 379 -4.09 7.40 12.98
CA HIS A 379 -5.22 7.80 12.12
C HIS A 379 -4.88 7.88 10.62
N LEU A 380 -3.95 7.05 10.15
CA LEU A 380 -3.55 7.06 8.75
C LEU A 380 -4.64 6.47 7.86
N SER A 381 -5.08 7.27 6.90
CA SER A 381 -6.03 6.87 5.84
C SER A 381 -5.36 5.98 4.78
N CYS A 382 -4.79 4.84 5.19
CA CYS A 382 -4.13 3.88 4.31
C CYS A 382 -5.08 2.79 3.79
N TYR A 383 -6.37 3.08 3.66
CA TYR A 383 -7.37 2.16 3.09
C TYR A 383 -7.22 2.07 1.57
N THR A 384 -6.24 1.29 1.12
CA THR A 384 -6.11 0.92 -0.28
C THR A 384 -6.50 -0.55 -0.51
N TRP A 385 -6.97 -0.85 -1.71
CA TRP A 385 -7.27 -2.22 -2.13
C TRP A 385 -6.02 -3.11 -2.07
N THR A 386 -4.86 -2.56 -2.42
CA THR A 386 -3.58 -3.28 -2.32
C THR A 386 -3.24 -3.59 -0.87
N ALA A 387 -3.47 -2.67 0.08
CA ALA A 387 -3.23 -2.92 1.50
C ALA A 387 -4.15 -4.03 2.05
N LEU A 388 -5.42 -4.08 1.66
CA LEU A 388 -6.33 -5.19 1.99
C LEU A 388 -5.72 -6.54 1.60
N ILE A 389 -5.29 -6.69 0.34
CA ILE A 389 -4.74 -7.95 -0.14
C ILE A 389 -3.46 -8.32 0.61
N HIS A 390 -2.55 -7.37 0.84
CA HIS A 390 -1.32 -7.65 1.57
C HIS A 390 -1.55 -8.01 3.05
N GLN A 391 -2.53 -7.40 3.72
CA GLN A 391 -2.92 -7.76 5.09
C GLN A 391 -3.53 -9.16 5.14
N PHE A 392 -4.47 -9.45 4.22
CA PHE A 392 -5.06 -10.78 4.10
C PHE A 392 -3.99 -11.86 3.81
N GLN A 393 -3.07 -11.60 2.88
CA GLN A 393 -1.97 -12.50 2.58
C GLN A 393 -1.11 -12.80 3.82
N ALA A 394 -0.71 -11.77 4.57
CA ALA A 394 0.07 -11.96 5.79
C ALA A 394 -0.70 -12.78 6.83
N GLY A 395 -2.00 -12.52 7.01
CA GLY A 395 -2.87 -13.28 7.91
C GLY A 395 -2.96 -14.76 7.53
N VAL A 396 -3.29 -15.06 6.27
CA VAL A 396 -3.40 -16.44 5.78
C VAL A 396 -2.06 -17.17 5.89
N ILE A 397 -0.92 -16.49 5.67
CA ILE A 397 0.41 -17.09 5.86
C ILE A 397 0.62 -17.51 7.32
N VAL A 398 0.24 -16.68 8.30
CA VAL A 398 0.33 -17.05 9.71
C VAL A 398 -0.51 -18.30 9.99
N LEU A 399 -1.79 -18.29 9.57
CA LEU A 399 -2.70 -19.41 9.78
C LEU A 399 -2.22 -20.69 9.07
N TYR A 400 -1.73 -20.57 7.85
CA TYR A 400 -1.16 -21.70 7.11
C TYR A 400 0.05 -22.29 7.83
N CYS A 401 0.98 -21.46 8.30
CA CYS A 401 2.15 -21.95 9.04
C CYS A 401 1.76 -22.62 10.36
N LEU A 402 0.75 -22.10 11.08
CA LEU A 402 0.21 -22.75 12.27
C LEU A 402 -0.42 -24.10 11.94
N TRP A 403 -1.30 -24.14 10.93
CA TRP A 403 -1.96 -25.37 10.50
C TRP A 403 -0.98 -26.44 10.02
N ALA A 404 0.03 -26.05 9.24
CA ALA A 404 1.01 -26.94 8.63
C ALA A 404 2.09 -27.43 9.61
N THR A 405 2.39 -26.67 10.68
CA THR A 405 3.41 -27.05 11.67
C THR A 405 2.80 -27.99 12.72
N PRO A 406 3.45 -29.09 13.11
CA PRO A 406 2.97 -29.92 14.21
C PRO A 406 2.87 -29.14 15.53
N THR A 407 1.82 -29.38 16.32
CA THR A 407 1.51 -28.65 17.57
C THR A 407 2.67 -28.59 18.55
N HIS A 408 3.38 -29.70 18.74
CA HIS A 408 4.54 -29.78 19.64
C HIS A 408 5.72 -28.89 19.20
N GLN A 409 5.83 -28.56 17.91
CA GLN A 409 6.90 -27.70 17.38
C GLN A 409 6.51 -26.23 17.34
N GLN A 410 5.23 -25.92 17.23
CA GLN A 410 4.76 -24.53 17.20
C GLN A 410 5.19 -23.76 18.44
N LEU A 411 5.16 -24.41 19.62
CA LEU A 411 5.64 -23.87 20.89
C LEU A 411 7.10 -23.42 20.86
N ALA A 412 7.94 -24.11 20.08
CA ALA A 412 9.35 -23.80 19.96
C ALA A 412 9.64 -22.79 18.84
N LEU A 413 8.79 -22.74 17.81
CA LEU A 413 9.02 -21.94 16.61
C LEU A 413 8.35 -20.57 16.63
N TYR A 414 7.22 -20.44 17.33
CA TYR A 414 6.35 -19.26 17.26
C TYR A 414 6.07 -18.68 18.64
N ASP A 415 6.23 -17.35 18.77
CA ASP A 415 5.77 -16.62 19.94
C ASP A 415 4.24 -16.49 19.88
N ARG A 416 3.54 -17.25 20.72
CA ARG A 416 2.08 -17.30 20.78
C ARG A 416 1.45 -15.93 21.03
N ARG A 417 2.03 -15.09 21.89
CA ARG A 417 1.44 -13.78 22.20
C ARG A 417 1.46 -12.88 20.98
N VAL A 418 2.58 -12.87 20.27
CA VAL A 418 2.75 -12.12 19.03
C VAL A 418 1.83 -12.63 17.93
N VAL A 419 1.69 -13.95 17.79
CA VAL A 419 0.79 -14.58 16.83
C VAL A 419 -0.68 -14.24 17.12
N CYS A 420 -1.14 -14.39 18.36
CA CYS A 420 -2.51 -14.02 18.75
C CYS A 420 -2.78 -12.54 18.44
N GLN A 421 -1.88 -11.65 18.85
CA GLN A 421 -2.01 -10.22 18.60
C GLN A 421 -2.10 -9.92 17.10
N ALA A 422 -1.31 -10.59 16.27
CA ALA A 422 -1.33 -10.44 14.82
C ALA A 422 -2.63 -10.95 14.19
N ILE A 423 -3.16 -12.09 14.64
CA ILE A 423 -4.45 -12.63 14.15
C ILE A 423 -5.59 -11.66 14.49
N PHE A 424 -5.66 -11.16 15.73
CA PHE A 424 -6.66 -10.17 16.12
C PHE A 424 -6.53 -8.86 15.33
N ALA A 425 -5.29 -8.37 15.14
CA ALA A 425 -5.03 -7.19 14.32
C ALA A 425 -5.48 -7.38 12.86
N CYS A 426 -5.25 -8.57 12.29
CA CYS A 426 -5.68 -8.93 10.94
C CYS A 426 -7.21 -8.98 10.85
N LEU A 427 -7.87 -9.73 11.73
CA LEU A 427 -9.33 -9.86 11.74
C LEU A 427 -10.01 -8.49 11.83
N ALA A 428 -9.60 -7.66 12.82
CA ALA A 428 -10.15 -6.32 12.98
C ALA A 428 -9.92 -5.43 11.75
N THR A 429 -8.75 -5.56 11.11
CA THR A 429 -8.46 -4.83 9.87
C THR A 429 -9.36 -5.26 8.72
N LEU A 430 -9.60 -6.57 8.57
CA LEU A 430 -10.48 -7.11 7.53
C LEU A 430 -11.95 -6.72 7.74
N VAL A 431 -12.42 -6.69 8.99
CA VAL A 431 -13.76 -6.16 9.34
C VAL A 431 -13.91 -4.72 8.89
N ASP A 432 -12.93 -3.86 9.14
CA ASP A 432 -13.00 -2.45 8.72
C ASP A 432 -13.07 -2.32 7.18
N TYR A 433 -12.34 -3.16 6.45
CA TYR A 433 -12.41 -3.18 4.99
C TYR A 433 -13.76 -3.70 4.48
N ALA A 434 -14.30 -4.75 5.09
CA ALA A 434 -15.60 -5.33 4.74
C ALA A 434 -16.75 -4.35 5.00
N ASN A 435 -16.68 -3.57 6.09
CA ASN A 435 -17.64 -2.49 6.35
C ASN A 435 -17.58 -1.38 5.29
N LYS A 436 -16.41 -1.19 4.66
CA LYS A 436 -16.19 -0.15 3.65
C LYS A 436 -16.56 -0.61 2.24
N TRP A 437 -16.21 -1.84 1.88
CA TRP A 437 -16.29 -2.38 0.52
C TRP A 437 -17.00 -3.73 0.53
N ALA A 438 -18.07 -3.85 -0.26
CA ALA A 438 -18.83 -5.08 -0.33
C ALA A 438 -17.97 -6.23 -0.86
N SER A 439 -17.10 -5.94 -1.84
CA SER A 439 -16.19 -6.95 -2.40
C SER A 439 -15.09 -7.39 -1.41
N ALA A 440 -14.95 -6.72 -0.25
CA ALA A 440 -14.00 -7.12 0.78
C ALA A 440 -14.55 -8.17 1.76
N HIS A 441 -15.87 -8.45 1.75
CA HIS A 441 -16.49 -9.43 2.67
C HIS A 441 -15.88 -10.83 2.54
N VAL A 442 -15.59 -11.29 1.32
CA VAL A 442 -14.96 -12.61 1.10
C VAL A 442 -13.65 -12.79 1.85
N PHE A 443 -12.84 -11.73 1.98
CA PHE A 443 -11.56 -11.79 2.71
C PHE A 443 -11.78 -11.98 4.22
N GLN A 444 -12.77 -11.27 4.77
CA GLN A 444 -13.20 -11.43 6.16
C GLN A 444 -13.75 -12.84 6.38
N SER A 445 -14.68 -13.30 5.55
CA SER A 445 -15.32 -14.62 5.69
C SER A 445 -14.30 -15.75 5.66
N VAL A 446 -13.38 -15.75 4.69
CA VAL A 446 -12.31 -16.74 4.62
C VAL A 446 -11.44 -16.71 5.88
N PHE A 447 -11.05 -15.52 6.33
CA PHE A 447 -10.18 -15.41 7.49
C PHE A 447 -10.88 -15.88 8.78
N SER A 448 -12.15 -15.48 9.00
CA SER A 448 -12.96 -15.92 10.13
C SER A 448 -13.11 -17.45 10.17
N LEU A 449 -13.48 -18.05 9.04
CA LEU A 449 -13.64 -19.50 8.90
C LEU A 449 -12.34 -20.25 9.28
N LEU A 450 -11.19 -19.76 8.82
CA LEU A 450 -9.90 -20.35 9.17
C LEU A 450 -9.55 -20.18 10.66
N THR A 451 -9.88 -19.04 11.26
CA THR A 451 -9.58 -18.78 12.68
C THR A 451 -10.47 -19.57 13.66
N GLU A 452 -11.66 -19.97 13.23
CA GLU A 452 -12.54 -20.84 14.03
C GLU A 452 -11.99 -22.28 14.10
N ASP A 453 -11.48 -22.79 12.99
CA ASP A 453 -11.02 -24.17 12.89
C ASP A 453 -9.53 -24.38 13.22
N ILE A 454 -8.70 -23.32 13.13
CA ILE A 454 -7.27 -23.39 13.46
C ILE A 454 -7.06 -22.86 14.89
N PRO A 455 -6.93 -23.74 15.90
CA PRO A 455 -6.84 -23.30 17.28
C PRO A 455 -5.49 -22.63 17.55
N VAL A 456 -5.55 -21.45 18.17
CA VAL A 456 -4.37 -20.73 18.70
C VAL A 456 -4.15 -21.07 20.20
N SER A 457 -4.78 -22.14 20.69
CA SER A 457 -4.91 -22.50 22.11
C SER A 457 -3.57 -22.79 22.80
N GLU A 458 -3.46 -22.33 24.06
CA GLU A 458 -2.30 -22.55 24.92
C GLU A 458 -2.09 -24.03 25.32
N TYR A 459 -3.15 -24.85 25.24
CA TYR A 459 -3.20 -26.22 25.77
C TYR A 459 -3.65 -27.25 24.74
N GLY A 460 -3.29 -27.05 23.46
CA GLY A 460 -3.53 -28.06 22.43
C GLY A 460 -2.80 -29.37 22.76
N ASP A 461 -3.50 -30.50 22.64
CA ASP A 461 -2.86 -31.80 22.76
C ASP A 461 -1.75 -31.91 21.69
N PRO A 462 -0.50 -32.22 22.06
CA PRO A 462 0.63 -32.30 21.13
C PRO A 462 0.44 -33.35 20.02
N VAL A 463 -0.52 -34.27 20.20
CA VAL A 463 -0.90 -35.32 19.24
C VAL A 463 -2.08 -34.88 18.35
N GLN A 464 -2.82 -33.84 18.73
CA GLN A 464 -4.01 -33.41 18.01
C GLN A 464 -3.64 -32.81 16.66
N GLN A 465 -4.13 -33.46 15.61
CA GLN A 465 -4.03 -33.00 14.23
C GLN A 465 -5.26 -32.15 13.92
N TRP A 466 -5.06 -30.91 13.50
CA TRP A 466 -6.17 -30.01 13.18
C TRP A 466 -6.57 -30.15 11.72
N THR A 467 -7.76 -30.65 11.51
CA THR A 467 -8.40 -30.68 10.20
C THR A 467 -9.55 -29.69 10.23
N LEU A 468 -9.67 -28.89 9.17
CA LEU A 468 -10.87 -28.11 8.91
C LEU A 468 -12.08 -29.07 8.89
N SER A 469 -13.24 -28.59 9.31
CA SER A 469 -14.47 -29.39 9.21
C SER A 469 -14.82 -29.63 7.73
N LEU A 470 -15.57 -30.69 7.41
CA LEU A 470 -15.98 -30.97 6.02
C LEU A 470 -16.81 -29.82 5.43
N ASP A 471 -17.65 -29.20 6.24
CA ASP A 471 -18.46 -28.04 5.85
C ASP A 471 -17.57 -26.82 5.61
N SER A 472 -16.62 -26.55 6.52
CA SER A 472 -15.62 -25.48 6.35
C SER A 472 -14.77 -25.68 5.10
N CYS A 473 -14.41 -26.93 4.77
CA CYS A 473 -13.66 -27.22 3.55
C CYS A 473 -14.46 -26.89 2.29
N ALA A 474 -15.75 -27.27 2.25
CA ALA A 474 -16.62 -26.97 1.12
C ALA A 474 -16.80 -25.46 0.95
N GLU A 475 -17.11 -24.76 2.05
CA GLU A 475 -17.28 -23.31 2.06
C GLU A 475 -15.99 -22.58 1.64
N LEU A 476 -14.83 -23.00 2.17
CA LEU A 476 -13.54 -22.42 1.82
C LEU A 476 -13.26 -22.55 0.31
N LEU A 477 -13.58 -23.69 -0.30
CA LEU A 477 -13.40 -23.91 -1.73
C LEU A 477 -14.30 -22.98 -2.56
N GLU A 478 -15.55 -22.75 -2.16
CA GLU A 478 -16.44 -21.79 -2.82
C GLU A 478 -15.90 -20.35 -2.73
N LEU A 479 -15.48 -19.93 -1.53
CA LEU A 479 -14.90 -18.61 -1.30
C LEU A 479 -13.60 -18.41 -2.11
N THR A 480 -12.81 -19.47 -2.34
CA THR A 480 -11.61 -19.36 -3.19
C THR A 480 -11.92 -18.96 -4.63
N LEU A 481 -13.08 -19.37 -5.18
CA LEU A 481 -13.50 -18.99 -6.53
C LEU A 481 -13.83 -17.48 -6.60
N GLU A 482 -14.39 -16.93 -5.52
CA GLU A 482 -14.64 -15.50 -5.43
C GLU A 482 -13.33 -14.70 -5.31
N LEU A 483 -12.37 -15.16 -4.49
CA LEU A 483 -11.03 -14.56 -4.43
C LEU A 483 -10.31 -14.56 -5.78
N GLU A 484 -10.47 -15.62 -6.58
CA GLU A 484 -9.93 -15.68 -7.95
C GLU A 484 -10.59 -14.65 -8.88
N ARG A 485 -11.91 -14.42 -8.76
CA ARG A 485 -12.61 -13.35 -9.52
C ARG A 485 -12.09 -11.96 -9.13
N LEU A 486 -11.71 -11.78 -7.87
CA LEU A 486 -11.05 -10.58 -7.36
C LEU A 486 -9.55 -10.52 -7.67
N GLN A 487 -9.02 -11.44 -8.49
CA GLN A 487 -7.64 -11.47 -8.98
C GLN A 487 -6.60 -11.57 -7.85
N VAL A 488 -6.97 -12.15 -6.72
CA VAL A 488 -6.03 -12.52 -5.66
C VAL A 488 -4.99 -13.48 -6.22
N GLN A 489 -3.76 -13.39 -5.72
CA GLN A 489 -2.64 -14.19 -6.22
C GLN A 489 -2.92 -15.69 -6.15
N LYS A 490 -2.57 -16.41 -7.23
CA LYS A 490 -2.75 -17.86 -7.33
C LYS A 490 -2.09 -18.60 -6.17
N ARG A 491 -0.87 -18.20 -5.79
CA ARG A 491 -0.15 -18.81 -4.65
C ARG A 491 -0.97 -18.78 -3.35
N LEU A 492 -1.67 -17.68 -3.09
CA LEU A 492 -2.48 -17.55 -1.89
C LEU A 492 -3.72 -18.45 -1.96
N VAL A 493 -4.38 -18.47 -3.11
CA VAL A 493 -5.50 -19.38 -3.38
C VAL A 493 -5.09 -20.85 -3.27
N TYR A 494 -3.88 -21.21 -3.73
CA TYR A 494 -3.34 -22.56 -3.57
C TYR A 494 -3.15 -22.94 -2.11
N LEU A 495 -2.65 -22.04 -1.25
CA LEU A 495 -2.53 -22.32 0.20
C LEU A 495 -3.90 -22.60 0.83
N LEU A 496 -4.93 -21.83 0.48
CA LEU A 496 -6.29 -22.04 0.98
C LEU A 496 -6.84 -23.40 0.53
N ARG A 497 -6.65 -23.75 -0.75
CA ARG A 497 -7.05 -25.06 -1.30
C ARG A 497 -6.28 -26.22 -0.68
N ASP A 498 -5.00 -26.03 -0.35
CA ASP A 498 -4.16 -27.02 0.31
C ASP A 498 -4.68 -27.31 1.73
N MET A 499 -5.05 -26.27 2.48
CA MET A 499 -5.70 -26.41 3.78
C MET A 499 -7.04 -27.15 3.66
N ALA A 500 -7.89 -26.80 2.69
CA ALA A 500 -9.17 -27.48 2.44
C ALA A 500 -9.01 -28.97 2.08
N LYS A 501 -7.90 -29.35 1.43
CA LYS A 501 -7.59 -30.75 1.09
C LYS A 501 -7.04 -31.56 2.27
N GLY A 502 -6.62 -30.90 3.36
CA GLY A 502 -5.99 -31.57 4.49
C GLY A 502 -4.57 -32.09 4.24
N SER A 503 -3.92 -31.69 3.14
CA SER A 503 -2.60 -32.21 2.73
C SER A 503 -1.47 -31.52 3.51
N ARG A 504 -1.16 -32.01 4.71
CA ARG A 504 -0.13 -31.40 5.56
C ARG A 504 1.30 -31.76 5.11
N PRO A 505 2.28 -30.86 5.32
CA PRO A 505 3.69 -31.22 5.14
C PRO A 505 4.11 -32.28 6.14
N CYS A 506 4.62 -33.41 5.64
CA CYS A 506 5.37 -34.34 6.47
C CYS A 506 6.68 -33.66 6.87
N TYR A 507 6.96 -33.60 8.17
CA TYR A 507 8.24 -33.12 8.71
C TYR A 507 9.32 -34.18 8.46
N VAL A 508 9.72 -34.34 7.19
CA VAL A 508 10.86 -35.13 6.77
C VAL A 508 11.90 -34.13 6.29
N ALA A 509 13.13 -34.26 6.81
CA ALA A 509 14.26 -33.46 6.39
C ALA A 509 14.27 -33.37 4.86
N PRO A 510 14.34 -32.16 4.27
CA PRO A 510 14.28 -32.02 2.82
C PRO A 510 15.39 -32.88 2.22
N SER A 511 15.07 -33.59 1.13
CA SER A 511 16.05 -34.46 0.49
C SER A 511 17.27 -33.64 0.03
N ILE A 512 18.41 -34.30 -0.16
CA ILE A 512 19.61 -33.64 -0.72
C ILE A 512 19.28 -32.98 -2.07
N GLU A 513 18.39 -33.58 -2.87
CA GLU A 513 17.90 -33.00 -4.13
C GLU A 513 17.02 -31.76 -3.89
N GLU A 514 16.11 -31.78 -2.90
CA GLU A 514 15.28 -30.61 -2.53
C GLU A 514 16.12 -29.44 -1.96
N THR A 515 17.28 -29.72 -1.36
CA THR A 515 18.19 -28.71 -0.78
C THR A 515 19.30 -28.25 -1.73
N GLN A 516 19.73 -29.09 -2.66
CA GLN A 516 20.77 -28.74 -3.64
C GLN A 516 20.35 -27.63 -4.61
N TRP A 517 19.05 -27.38 -4.82
CA TRP A 517 18.58 -26.20 -5.57
C TRP A 517 18.51 -24.92 -4.73
N ILE A 518 18.57 -25.02 -3.39
CA ILE A 518 18.59 -23.86 -2.48
C ILE A 518 19.99 -23.23 -2.44
N GLN A 519 21.03 -24.00 -2.82
CA GLN A 519 22.38 -23.51 -2.99
C GLN A 519 22.75 -23.50 -4.47
N TYR A 520 23.13 -22.33 -5.00
CA TYR A 520 23.63 -22.07 -6.35
C TYR A 520 22.58 -21.90 -7.46
N THR A 521 22.35 -20.64 -7.84
CA THR A 521 22.82 -20.12 -9.15
C THR A 521 22.62 -18.61 -9.22
N TYR A 522 23.70 -17.86 -8.98
CA TYR A 522 24.20 -16.80 -9.86
C TYR A 522 25.67 -16.57 -9.44
N PRO A 523 26.67 -16.98 -10.25
CA PRO A 523 27.93 -16.28 -10.23
C PRO A 523 27.70 -14.83 -10.73
N ALA A 524 28.56 -13.95 -10.24
CA ALA A 524 28.58 -12.50 -10.46
C ALA A 524 28.17 -12.04 -11.86
#